data_AF-A0A7U9JD72-F1
#
_entry.id   AF-A0A7U9JD72-F1
#
_cell.length_a   1.000
_cell.length_b   1.000
_cell.length_c   1.000
_cell.angle_alpha   90.00
_cell.angle_beta   90.00
_cell.angle_gamma   90.00
#
_symmetry.space_group_name_H-M   'P 1'
#
loop_
_entity.id
_entity.type
_entity.pdbx_description
1 polymer ?
#
loop_
_entity_poly.entity_id
_entity_poly.type
_entity_poly.pdbx_seq_one_letter_code
_entity_poly.pdbx_strand_id
1 'polypeptide(L)'
;MKRSARSEAGMTMIELLAAVSISLLIIGAIYTVFLTGIRAYERIGIENDLRSEADYTMARIMNELYTLSPDGMESQEENTPLTAVTFVKNQEFKADADTGLVSREEKKPESIERMTLSIQDGALAINGETITSSRFLLGDSSSFSFRCARKEGNLCRSGVMTIRLIVSDRRHADPSGWLYVPPFTLTTEFGF
;
A
#
# COMPACT_ATOMS: atom_id res chain seq x y z
N MET A 1 4.83 -11.11 -67.87
CA MET A 1 3.66 -10.36 -68.39
C MET A 1 2.86 -9.84 -67.19
N LYS A 2 2.85 -8.52 -66.98
CA LYS A 2 1.96 -7.83 -66.04
C LYS A 2 0.51 -7.99 -66.54
N ARG A 3 -0.33 -8.72 -65.82
CA ARG A 3 -1.77 -8.74 -66.09
C ARG A 3 -2.43 -7.61 -65.30
N SER A 4 -2.73 -6.55 -66.04
CA SER A 4 -3.45 -5.35 -65.59
C SER A 4 -4.82 -5.73 -65.04
N ALA A 5 -5.11 -5.21 -63.85
CA ALA A 5 -6.47 -4.95 -63.40
C ALA A 5 -7.09 -3.91 -64.34
N ARG A 6 -7.91 -4.36 -65.29
CA ARG A 6 -8.90 -3.56 -66.02
C ARG A 6 -10.12 -4.45 -66.25
N SER A 7 -10.83 -4.70 -65.16
CA SER A 7 -12.18 -5.23 -65.15
C SER A 7 -13.07 -4.09 -64.67
N GLU A 8 -13.84 -3.49 -65.57
CA GLU A 8 -14.90 -2.51 -65.28
C GLU A 8 -16.21 -3.21 -64.82
N ALA A 9 -16.11 -4.46 -64.36
CA ALA A 9 -17.24 -5.13 -63.72
C ALA A 9 -17.40 -4.54 -62.31
N GLY A 10 -18.43 -3.73 -62.10
CA GLY A 10 -18.80 -3.21 -60.78
C GLY A 10 -19.09 -4.35 -59.80
N MET A 11 -18.97 -4.07 -58.50
CA MET A 11 -19.35 -5.03 -57.45
C MET A 11 -20.84 -5.35 -57.53
N THR A 12 -21.17 -6.63 -57.43
CA THR A 12 -22.57 -7.01 -57.23
C THR A 12 -23.01 -6.65 -55.82
N MET A 13 -24.29 -6.31 -55.64
CA MET A 13 -24.86 -6.01 -54.32
C MET A 13 -24.61 -7.13 -53.29
N ILE A 14 -24.59 -8.39 -53.74
CA ILE A 14 -24.43 -9.54 -52.86
C ILE A 14 -22.98 -9.69 -52.37
N GLU A 15 -21.99 -9.39 -53.21
CA GLU A 15 -20.57 -9.40 -52.82
C GLU A 15 -20.27 -8.30 -51.80
N LEU A 16 -20.85 -7.10 -52.00
CA LEU A 16 -20.68 -5.99 -51.07
C LEU A 16 -21.35 -6.30 -49.72
N LEU A 17 -22.57 -6.86 -49.72
CA LEU A 17 -23.26 -7.28 -48.52
C LEU A 17 -22.48 -8.36 -47.75
N ALA A 18 -21.95 -9.36 -48.46
CA ALA A 18 -21.15 -10.42 -47.87
C ALA A 18 -19.86 -9.87 -47.24
N ALA A 19 -19.15 -8.98 -47.95
CA ALA A 19 -17.93 -8.34 -47.45
C ALA A 19 -18.20 -7.49 -46.20
N VAL A 20 -19.26 -6.68 -46.19
CA VAL A 20 -19.66 -5.87 -45.03
C VAL A 20 -20.03 -6.76 -43.85
N SER A 21 -20.80 -7.82 -44.10
CA SER A 21 -21.25 -8.74 -43.05
C SER A 21 -20.06 -9.43 -42.34
N ILE A 22 -19.11 -9.95 -43.11
CA ILE A 22 -17.88 -10.57 -42.57
C ILE A 22 -17.05 -9.52 -41.84
N SER A 23 -16.92 -8.31 -42.39
CA SER A 23 -16.16 -7.23 -41.76
C SER A 23 -16.76 -6.85 -40.40
N LEU A 24 -18.09 -6.77 -40.27
CA LEU A 24 -18.76 -6.47 -39.00
C LEU A 24 -18.53 -7.54 -37.95
N LEU A 25 -18.54 -8.82 -38.33
CA LEU A 25 -18.20 -9.92 -37.41
C LEU A 25 -16.77 -9.79 -36.88
N ILE A 26 -15.82 -9.48 -37.78
CA ILE A 26 -14.41 -9.30 -37.42
C ILE A 26 -14.23 -8.07 -36.52
N ILE A 27 -14.81 -6.92 -36.88
CA ILE A 27 -14.73 -5.68 -36.09
C ILE A 27 -15.34 -5.89 -34.70
N GLY A 28 -16.50 -6.57 -34.61
CA GLY A 28 -17.12 -6.89 -33.32
C GLY A 28 -16.21 -7.70 -32.41
N ALA A 29 -15.53 -8.72 -32.96
CA ALA A 29 -14.56 -9.51 -32.21
C ALA A 29 -13.34 -8.70 -31.77
N ILE A 30 -12.78 -7.85 -32.65
CA ILE A 30 -11.63 -6.99 -32.32
C ILE A 30 -12.01 -5.99 -31.21
N TYR A 31 -13.19 -5.40 -31.29
CA TYR A 31 -13.62 -4.37 -30.35
C TYR A 31 -13.76 -4.89 -28.91
N THR A 32 -14.28 -6.11 -28.72
CA THR A 32 -14.43 -6.70 -27.39
C THR A 32 -13.07 -7.00 -26.74
N VAL A 33 -12.13 -7.54 -27.50
CA VAL A 33 -10.75 -7.79 -27.05
C VAL A 33 -10.07 -6.47 -26.71
N PHE A 34 -10.18 -5.47 -27.58
CA PHE A 34 -9.59 -4.16 -27.38
C PHE A 34 -10.10 -3.48 -26.10
N LEU A 35 -11.42 -3.48 -25.89
CA LEU A 35 -12.02 -2.89 -24.69
C LEU A 35 -11.59 -3.63 -23.41
N THR A 36 -11.51 -4.96 -23.46
CA THR A 36 -11.02 -5.77 -22.34
C THR A 36 -9.55 -5.46 -22.05
N GLY A 37 -8.74 -5.29 -23.10
CA GLY A 37 -7.34 -4.90 -22.99
C GLY A 37 -7.13 -3.55 -22.32
N ILE A 38 -7.91 -2.53 -22.71
CA ILE A 38 -7.85 -1.20 -22.07
C ILE A 38 -8.21 -1.30 -20.59
N ARG A 39 -9.31 -1.98 -20.24
CA ARG A 39 -9.72 -2.15 -18.83
C ARG A 39 -8.65 -2.84 -18.00
N ALA A 40 -8.04 -3.89 -18.54
CA ALA A 40 -6.97 -4.61 -17.85
C ALA A 40 -5.75 -3.70 -17.63
N TYR A 41 -5.36 -2.93 -18.65
CA TYR A 41 -4.25 -1.98 -18.57
C TYR A 41 -4.50 -0.91 -17.49
N GLU A 42 -5.67 -0.27 -17.49
CA GLU A 42 -6.03 0.75 -16.49
C GLU A 42 -6.06 0.17 -15.07
N ARG A 43 -6.64 -1.02 -14.90
CA ARG A 43 -6.68 -1.71 -13.61
C ARG A 43 -5.28 -2.00 -13.07
N ILE A 44 -4.38 -2.53 -13.93
CA ILE A 44 -2.99 -2.80 -13.55
C ILE A 44 -2.28 -1.48 -13.18
N GLY A 45 -2.56 -0.40 -13.90
CA GLY A 45 -2.05 0.93 -13.57
C GLY A 45 -2.46 1.38 -12.18
N ILE A 46 -3.74 1.31 -11.85
CA ILE A 46 -4.26 1.69 -10.53
C ILE A 46 -3.68 0.79 -9.42
N GLU A 47 -3.56 -0.52 -9.65
CA GLU A 47 -2.97 -1.44 -8.68
C GLU A 47 -1.49 -1.12 -8.42
N ASN A 48 -0.73 -0.80 -9.48
CA ASN A 48 0.66 -0.38 -9.36
C ASN A 48 0.81 0.96 -8.63
N ASP A 49 -0.08 1.92 -8.89
CA ASP A 49 -0.10 3.20 -8.17
C ASP A 49 -0.33 2.98 -6.67
N LEU A 50 -1.34 2.18 -6.31
CA LEU A 50 -1.64 1.84 -4.92
C LEU A 50 -0.48 1.09 -4.23
N ARG A 51 0.18 0.17 -4.94
CA ARG A 51 1.35 -0.54 -4.41
C ARG A 51 2.52 0.40 -4.18
N SER A 52 2.80 1.27 -5.15
CA SER A 52 3.87 2.27 -5.05
C SER A 52 3.62 3.25 -3.90
N GLU A 53 2.37 3.66 -3.71
CA GLU A 53 1.99 4.50 -2.58
C GLU A 53 2.18 3.77 -1.25
N ALA A 54 1.76 2.51 -1.14
CA ALA A 54 1.97 1.75 0.08
C ALA A 54 3.45 1.56 0.42
N ASP A 55 4.28 1.23 -0.57
CA ASP A 55 5.73 1.10 -0.40
C ASP A 55 6.35 2.42 0.05
N TYR A 56 5.93 3.54 -0.54
CA TYR A 56 6.34 4.88 -0.11
C TYR A 56 5.90 5.18 1.33
N THR A 57 4.67 4.87 1.70
CA THR A 57 4.15 5.04 3.06
C THR A 57 4.92 4.20 4.07
N MET A 58 5.23 2.93 3.75
CA MET A 58 6.06 2.07 4.60
C MET A 58 7.48 2.63 4.73
N ALA A 59 8.09 3.10 3.64
CA ALA A 59 9.40 3.74 3.68
C ALA A 59 9.40 4.99 4.57
N ARG A 60 8.36 5.82 4.51
CA ARG A 60 8.19 6.97 5.42
C ARG A 60 8.11 6.53 6.88
N ILE A 61 7.30 5.51 7.19
CA ILE A 61 7.22 4.95 8.56
C ILE A 61 8.60 4.47 9.04
N MET A 62 9.32 3.71 8.22
CA MET A 62 10.65 3.21 8.57
C MET A 62 11.65 4.35 8.78
N ASN A 63 11.61 5.37 7.94
CA ASN A 63 12.48 6.54 8.07
C ASN A 63 12.24 7.29 9.39
N GLU A 64 10.99 7.48 9.77
CA GLU A 64 10.64 8.10 11.05
C GLU A 64 11.06 7.22 12.24
N LEU A 65 10.87 5.90 12.15
CA LEU A 65 11.32 4.96 13.18
C LEU A 65 12.84 4.98 13.35
N TYR A 66 13.61 5.02 12.25
CA TYR A 66 15.06 5.14 12.33
C TYR A 66 15.50 6.50 12.89
N THR A 67 14.81 7.58 12.53
CA THR A 67 15.09 8.92 13.03
C THR A 67 14.86 9.01 14.53
N LEU A 68 13.73 8.46 15.02
CA LEU A 68 13.47 8.34 16.45
C LEU A 68 14.50 7.43 17.12
N SER A 69 14.83 6.28 16.51
CA SER A 69 15.60 5.18 17.13
C SER A 69 15.01 4.80 18.49
N PRO A 70 13.78 4.23 18.53
CA PRO A 70 13.07 3.96 19.76
C PRO A 70 13.79 2.92 20.62
N ASP A 71 13.70 3.08 21.93
CA ASP A 71 14.19 2.11 22.91
C ASP A 71 13.18 1.00 23.21
N GLY A 72 11.99 1.10 22.61
CA GLY A 72 10.93 0.12 22.71
C GLY A 72 9.58 0.68 22.29
N MET A 73 8.56 -0.11 22.54
CA MET A 73 7.16 0.21 22.27
C MET A 73 6.33 0.03 23.54
N GLU A 74 5.31 0.86 23.73
CA GLU A 74 4.37 0.70 24.83
C GLU A 74 3.64 -0.64 24.70
N SER A 75 3.68 -1.44 25.77
CA SER A 75 3.10 -2.79 25.78
C SER A 75 1.58 -2.69 25.77
N GLN A 76 0.97 -3.05 24.64
CA GLN A 76 -0.45 -3.39 24.55
C GLN A 76 -0.62 -4.92 24.57
N GLU A 77 -1.82 -5.41 24.24
CA GLU A 77 -2.03 -6.85 24.05
C GLU A 77 -1.22 -7.36 22.85
N GLU A 78 -0.42 -8.41 23.07
CA GLU A 78 0.41 -9.02 22.04
C GLU A 78 -0.42 -9.90 21.11
N ASN A 79 -0.01 -9.99 19.83
CA ASN A 79 -0.67 -10.80 18.80
C ASN A 79 -2.16 -10.50 18.59
N THR A 80 -2.64 -9.32 18.99
CA THR A 80 -3.99 -8.83 18.70
C THR A 80 -3.95 -7.71 17.66
N PRO A 81 -5.02 -7.56 16.85
CA PRO A 81 -5.11 -6.45 15.91
C PRO A 81 -5.35 -5.14 16.66
N LEU A 82 -4.47 -4.17 16.43
CA LEU A 82 -4.46 -2.84 17.02
C LEU A 82 -4.67 -1.79 15.93
N THR A 83 -5.35 -0.71 16.27
CA THR A 83 -5.51 0.46 15.38
C THR A 83 -4.44 1.53 15.64
N ALA A 84 -3.71 1.44 16.76
CA ALA A 84 -2.62 2.35 17.07
C ALA A 84 -1.51 1.67 17.91
N VAL A 85 -0.26 2.07 17.65
CA VAL A 85 0.94 1.61 18.38
C VAL A 85 1.86 2.78 18.64
N THR A 86 2.47 2.83 19.83
CA THR A 86 3.33 3.95 20.26
C THR A 86 4.74 3.46 20.57
N PHE A 87 5.70 4.00 19.82
CA PHE A 87 7.13 3.83 20.05
C PHE A 87 7.66 4.92 20.96
N VAL A 88 8.60 4.56 21.82
CA VAL A 88 9.16 5.47 22.84
C VAL A 88 10.67 5.46 22.81
N LYS A 89 11.27 6.63 22.98
CA LYS A 89 12.69 6.80 23.24
C LYS A 89 12.86 7.39 24.63
N ASN A 90 13.15 6.53 25.59
CA ASN A 90 13.20 6.86 27.01
C ASN A 90 14.56 6.62 27.65
N GLN A 91 15.60 6.33 26.86
CA GLN A 91 16.95 6.11 27.35
C GLN A 91 17.92 7.12 26.75
N GLU A 92 18.95 7.44 27.53
CA GLU A 92 20.08 8.25 27.09
C GLU A 92 21.39 7.63 27.53
N PHE A 93 22.44 7.92 26.79
CA PHE A 93 23.79 7.50 27.13
C PHE A 93 24.46 8.58 27.94
N LYS A 94 24.99 8.21 29.10
CA LYS A 94 25.74 9.11 29.97
C LYS A 94 27.15 8.57 30.13
N ALA A 95 28.12 9.41 29.80
CA ALA A 95 29.51 9.10 30.03
C ALA A 95 29.89 9.52 31.44
N ASP A 96 30.43 8.58 32.20
CA ASP A 96 31.10 8.84 33.46
C ASP A 96 32.47 9.46 33.15
N ALA A 97 32.66 10.71 33.57
CA ALA A 97 33.85 11.49 33.24
C ALA A 97 35.14 10.99 33.92
N ASP A 98 35.00 10.24 35.02
CA ASP A 98 36.11 9.77 35.84
C ASP A 98 36.61 8.38 35.39
N THR A 99 35.70 7.53 34.95
CA THR A 99 36.00 6.16 34.50
C THR A 99 36.03 6.01 32.97
N GLY A 100 35.48 6.98 32.24
CA GLY A 100 35.30 6.91 30.79
C GLY A 100 34.25 5.87 30.35
N LEU A 101 33.51 5.28 31.28
CA LEU A 101 32.47 4.29 31.00
C LEU A 101 31.18 4.98 30.56
N VAL A 102 30.49 4.37 29.59
CA VAL A 102 29.17 4.85 29.13
C VAL A 102 28.09 3.94 29.69
N SER A 103 27.18 4.50 30.47
CA SER A 103 26.00 3.82 30.98
C SER A 103 24.75 4.30 30.25
N ARG A 104 23.70 3.48 30.32
CA ARG A 104 22.37 3.80 29.81
C ARG A 104 21.49 4.17 31.00
N GLU A 105 20.97 5.39 31.00
CA GLU A 105 20.07 5.90 32.04
C GLU A 105 18.68 6.19 31.43
N GLU A 106 17.65 6.15 32.27
CA GLU A 106 16.31 6.58 31.86
C GLU A 106 16.25 8.11 31.78
N LYS A 107 15.68 8.61 30.68
CA LYS A 107 15.38 10.02 30.50
C LYS A 107 14.33 10.48 31.50
N LYS A 108 14.38 11.77 31.85
CA LYS A 108 13.31 12.41 32.62
C LYS A 108 11.99 12.35 31.83
N PRO A 109 10.83 12.27 32.50
CA PRO A 109 9.53 12.16 31.83
C PRO A 109 9.26 13.26 30.79
N GLU A 110 9.73 14.49 31.04
CA GLU A 110 9.60 15.61 30.09
C GLU A 110 10.42 15.49 28.80
N SER A 111 11.45 14.64 28.75
CA SER A 111 12.33 14.48 27.59
C SER A 111 12.11 13.16 26.84
N ILE A 112 11.08 12.39 27.20
CA ILE A 112 10.69 11.17 26.50
C ILE A 112 10.05 11.54 25.15
N GLU A 113 10.69 11.13 24.07
CA GLU A 113 10.18 11.28 22.72
C GLU A 113 9.26 10.10 22.39
N ARG A 114 8.14 10.38 21.71
CA ARG A 114 7.15 9.38 21.31
C ARG A 114 6.80 9.51 19.84
N MET A 115 6.52 8.37 19.24
CA MET A 115 5.95 8.29 17.89
C MET A 115 4.79 7.32 17.89
N THR A 116 3.62 7.78 17.49
CA THR A 116 2.41 6.96 17.40
C THR A 116 2.07 6.71 15.94
N LEU A 117 2.02 5.43 15.55
CA LEU A 117 1.39 5.00 14.31
C LEU A 117 -0.08 4.72 14.60
N SER A 118 -0.96 5.17 13.71
CA SER A 118 -2.41 4.94 13.87
C SER A 118 -3.11 4.78 12.53
N ILE A 119 -4.21 4.04 12.54
CA ILE A 119 -5.16 3.94 11.44
C ILE A 119 -6.40 4.73 11.86
N GLN A 120 -6.66 5.83 11.16
CA GLN A 120 -7.78 6.74 11.46
C GLN A 120 -8.51 7.04 10.15
N ASP A 121 -9.84 6.94 10.14
CA ASP A 121 -10.70 7.25 9.00
C ASP A 121 -10.28 6.59 7.67
N GLY A 122 -9.81 5.34 7.74
CA GLY A 122 -9.34 4.58 6.58
C GLY A 122 -8.01 5.08 6.01
N ALA A 123 -7.20 5.79 6.81
CA ALA A 123 -5.90 6.32 6.43
C ALA A 123 -4.83 6.01 7.49
N LEU A 124 -3.55 5.97 7.08
CA LEU A 124 -2.44 5.88 8.04
C LEU A 124 -2.06 7.27 8.52
N ALA A 125 -1.75 7.38 9.80
CA ALA A 125 -1.26 8.61 10.40
C ALA A 125 -0.06 8.35 11.32
N ILE A 126 0.88 9.29 11.30
CA ILE A 126 2.02 9.36 12.22
C ILE A 126 1.79 10.58 13.11
N ASN A 127 1.75 10.38 14.43
CA ASN A 127 1.52 11.46 15.39
C ASN A 127 0.23 12.27 15.11
N GLY A 128 -0.79 11.62 14.54
CA GLY A 128 -2.05 12.24 14.14
C GLY A 128 -2.04 12.91 12.76
N GLU A 129 -0.89 13.04 12.09
CA GLU A 129 -0.80 13.56 10.72
C GLU A 129 -1.00 12.42 9.72
N THR A 130 -2.02 12.52 8.87
CA THR A 130 -2.26 11.56 7.79
C THR A 130 -1.10 11.54 6.79
N ILE A 131 -0.58 10.34 6.51
CA ILE A 131 0.56 10.13 5.62
C ILE A 131 0.19 9.48 4.27
N THR A 132 -1.06 9.05 4.11
CA THR A 132 -1.60 8.46 2.87
C THR A 132 -2.40 9.50 2.08
N SER A 133 -2.50 9.29 0.77
CA SER A 133 -3.30 10.13 -0.12
C SER A 133 -4.81 9.90 0.07
N SER A 134 -5.61 10.80 -0.48
CA SER A 134 -7.07 10.70 -0.46
C SER A 134 -7.63 9.58 -1.35
N ARG A 135 -6.82 8.97 -2.22
CA ARG A 135 -7.22 7.82 -3.04
C ARG A 135 -6.96 6.49 -2.34
N PHE A 136 -5.96 6.46 -1.46
CA PHE A 136 -5.55 5.28 -0.71
C PHE A 136 -6.45 5.07 0.50
N LEU A 137 -7.34 4.08 0.40
CA LEU A 137 -8.24 3.70 1.46
C LEU A 137 -7.80 2.39 2.10
N LEU A 138 -7.69 2.42 3.42
CA LEU A 138 -7.56 1.24 4.25
C LEU A 138 -8.93 0.67 4.60
N GLY A 139 -9.10 -0.63 4.38
CA GLY A 139 -10.26 -1.38 4.83
C GLY A 139 -10.20 -1.66 6.34
N ASP A 140 -11.36 -1.97 6.93
CA ASP A 140 -11.57 -2.07 8.38
C ASP A 140 -10.73 -3.14 9.09
N SER A 141 -10.26 -4.17 8.36
CA SER A 141 -9.38 -5.20 8.92
C SER A 141 -7.88 -4.89 8.77
N SER A 142 -7.55 -3.65 8.39
CA SER A 142 -6.18 -3.14 8.46
C SER A 142 -5.80 -2.95 9.93
N SER A 143 -4.64 -3.43 10.33
CA SER A 143 -4.24 -3.46 11.73
C SER A 143 -2.73 -3.52 11.89
N PHE A 144 -2.28 -3.09 13.06
CA PHE A 144 -0.97 -3.38 13.60
C PHE A 144 -1.07 -4.56 14.56
N SER A 145 -0.01 -5.34 14.68
CA SER A 145 0.12 -6.34 15.74
C SER A 145 1.60 -6.55 16.01
N PHE A 146 1.94 -7.03 17.19
CA PHE A 146 3.34 -7.24 17.54
C PHE A 146 3.51 -8.47 18.42
N ARG A 147 4.72 -9.01 18.38
CA ARG A 147 5.17 -10.08 19.26
C ARG A 147 6.40 -9.59 20.01
N CYS A 148 6.32 -9.56 21.34
CA CYS A 148 7.42 -9.08 22.14
C CYS A 148 8.46 -10.18 22.37
N ALA A 149 9.74 -9.86 22.14
CA ALA A 149 10.86 -10.76 22.44
C ALA A 149 11.48 -10.44 23.80
N ARG A 150 11.58 -9.15 24.16
CA ARG A 150 12.09 -8.70 25.45
C ARG A 150 11.15 -7.67 26.06
N LYS A 151 10.53 -8.03 27.17
CA LYS A 151 9.63 -7.15 27.93
C LYS A 151 10.35 -6.64 29.18
N GLU A 152 10.18 -5.36 29.47
CA GLU A 152 10.70 -4.71 30.67
C GLU A 152 9.62 -3.77 31.21
N GLY A 153 8.99 -4.16 32.32
CA GLY A 153 7.82 -3.46 32.84
C GLY A 153 6.70 -3.41 31.80
N ASN A 154 6.25 -2.19 31.47
CA ASN A 154 5.21 -1.94 30.47
C ASN A 154 5.75 -1.60 29.07
N LEU A 155 7.04 -1.86 28.82
CA LEU A 155 7.67 -1.61 27.52
C LEU A 155 8.11 -2.93 26.89
N CYS A 156 7.82 -3.07 25.60
CA CYS A 156 8.46 -4.06 24.77
C CYS A 156 9.75 -3.46 24.19
N ARG A 157 10.91 -3.90 24.69
CA ARG A 157 12.24 -3.38 24.31
C ARG A 157 12.72 -3.88 22.96
N SER A 158 12.29 -5.07 22.57
CA SER A 158 12.59 -5.63 21.27
C SER A 158 11.50 -6.62 20.86
N GLY A 159 11.17 -6.68 19.58
CA GLY A 159 10.10 -7.54 19.09
C GLY A 159 9.99 -7.54 17.58
N VAL A 160 8.93 -8.18 17.09
CA VAL A 160 8.55 -8.12 15.67
C VAL A 160 7.21 -7.39 15.59
N MET A 161 7.19 -6.31 14.82
CA MET A 161 5.97 -5.58 14.45
C MET A 161 5.46 -6.11 13.12
N THR A 162 4.16 -6.34 13.04
CA THR A 162 3.44 -6.75 11.83
C THR A 162 2.41 -5.68 11.49
N ILE A 163 2.54 -5.09 10.31
CA ILE A 163 1.58 -4.15 9.74
C ILE A 163 0.81 -4.88 8.65
N ARG A 164 -0.50 -5.04 8.83
CA ARG A 164 -1.39 -5.64 7.83
C ARG A 164 -2.34 -4.58 7.30
N LEU A 165 -2.26 -4.27 6.01
CA LEU A 165 -3.09 -3.26 5.36
C LEU A 165 -3.96 -3.91 4.29
N ILE A 166 -5.26 -3.62 4.30
CA ILE A 166 -6.16 -3.93 3.18
C ILE A 166 -6.35 -2.65 2.40
N VAL A 167 -5.78 -2.57 1.21
CA VAL A 167 -5.70 -1.34 0.42
C VAL A 167 -6.72 -1.37 -0.72
N SER A 168 -7.39 -0.25 -0.95
CA SER A 168 -8.31 -0.04 -2.07
C SER A 168 -8.20 1.38 -2.63
N ASP A 169 -8.58 1.58 -3.89
CA ASP A 169 -8.70 2.91 -4.48
C ASP A 169 -10.13 3.44 -4.27
N ARG A 170 -10.25 4.61 -3.65
CA ARG A 170 -11.54 5.26 -3.33
C ARG A 170 -12.49 5.42 -4.53
N ARG A 171 -11.97 5.60 -5.74
CA ARG A 171 -12.78 5.81 -6.95
C ARG A 171 -13.17 4.50 -7.64
N HIS A 172 -12.46 3.41 -7.36
CA HIS A 172 -12.59 2.13 -8.05
C HIS A 172 -12.91 0.97 -7.12
N ALA A 173 -13.40 1.26 -5.91
CA ALA A 173 -13.76 0.26 -4.90
C ALA A 173 -15.14 -0.39 -5.10
N ASP A 174 -16.02 0.16 -5.94
CA ASP A 174 -17.35 -0.39 -6.21
C ASP A 174 -17.29 -1.60 -7.16
N PRO A 175 -17.70 -2.81 -6.74
CA PRO A 175 -17.75 -4.01 -7.58
C PRO A 175 -18.64 -3.87 -8.82
N SER A 176 -19.62 -2.97 -8.79
CA SER A 176 -20.52 -2.69 -9.92
C SER A 176 -19.93 -1.66 -10.89
N GLY A 177 -18.80 -1.06 -10.54
CA GLY A 177 -18.12 -0.06 -11.34
C GLY A 177 -17.53 -0.63 -12.63
N TRP A 178 -17.57 0.15 -13.70
CA TRP A 178 -16.99 -0.21 -15.00
C TRP A 178 -15.49 -0.58 -14.92
N LEU A 179 -14.75 0.06 -14.00
CA LEU A 179 -13.32 -0.14 -13.75
C LEU A 179 -13.11 -0.49 -12.28
N TYR A 180 -13.72 -1.59 -11.83
CA TYR A 180 -13.52 -2.10 -10.48
C TYR A 180 -12.09 -2.65 -10.28
N VAL A 181 -11.46 -2.23 -9.19
CA VAL A 181 -10.17 -2.77 -8.73
C VAL A 181 -10.39 -3.41 -7.35
N PRO A 182 -10.22 -4.74 -7.22
CA PRO A 182 -10.42 -5.40 -5.94
C PRO A 182 -9.36 -4.95 -4.93
N PRO A 183 -9.72 -4.90 -3.64
CA PRO A 183 -8.74 -4.61 -2.60
C PRO A 183 -7.68 -5.70 -2.55
N PHE A 184 -6.46 -5.32 -2.19
CA PHE A 184 -5.36 -6.25 -1.96
C PHE A 184 -4.80 -6.08 -0.56
N THR A 185 -4.17 -7.14 -0.04
CA THR A 185 -3.56 -7.12 1.28
C THR A 185 -2.06 -6.95 1.16
N LEU A 186 -1.52 -6.02 1.95
CA LEU A 186 -0.09 -5.88 2.19
C LEU A 186 0.21 -6.29 3.62
N THR A 187 1.31 -7.00 3.80
CA THR A 187 1.78 -7.41 5.12
C THR A 187 3.27 -7.12 5.19
N THR A 188 3.64 -6.28 6.15
CA THR A 188 5.01 -5.85 6.39
C THR A 188 5.39 -6.28 7.80
N GLU A 189 6.52 -6.97 7.92
CA GLU A 189 7.07 -7.37 9.20
C GLU A 189 8.46 -6.76 9.37
N PHE A 190 8.74 -6.20 10.55
CA PHE A 190 10.05 -5.69 10.88
C PHE A 190 10.39 -5.89 12.35
N GLY A 191 11.67 -6.10 12.61
CA GLY A 191 12.20 -6.13 13.97
C GLY A 191 12.49 -4.72 14.48
N PHE A 192 12.31 -4.52 15.77
CA PHE A 192 12.74 -3.34 16.50
C PHE A 192 13.42 -3.77 17.81
#